data_AF-A0A7Y3IUI1-F1
#
_entry.id   AF-A0A7Y3IUI1-F1
#
_cell.length_a   1.000
_cell.length_b   1.000
_cell.length_c   1.000
_cell.angle_alpha   90.00
_cell.angle_beta   90.00
_cell.angle_gamma   90.00
#
_symmetry.space_group_name_H-M   'P 1'
#
loop_
_entity.id
_entity.type
_entity.pdbx_description
1 polymer ?
#
loop_
_entity_poly.entity_id
_entity_poly.type
_entity_poly.pdbx_seq_one_letter_code
_entity_poly.pdbx_strand_id
1 'polypeptide(L)'
;MSLARRLDVTQIDALLPQTQCTKCQYPGCRPYAEAILNGAAINRCVPGGPEVIQALAELTCRPILALDPDCGHTLEGRWVAFIREDECI
;
A
#
# COMPACT_ATOMS: atom_id res chain seq x y z
N MET A 1 1.22 30.70 -13.78
CA MET A 1 0.80 30.37 -12.39
C MET A 1 0.98 28.88 -12.20
N SER A 2 2.21 28.44 -11.89
CA SER A 2 2.52 27.02 -11.74
C SER A 2 1.96 26.54 -10.40
N LEU A 3 0.91 25.72 -10.44
CA LEU A 3 0.41 24.98 -9.29
C LEU A 3 1.48 23.97 -8.88
N ALA A 4 2.39 24.37 -8.00
CA ALA A 4 3.21 23.42 -7.25
C ALA A 4 2.24 22.54 -6.45
N ARG A 5 1.96 21.35 -6.97
CA ARG A 5 1.11 20.33 -6.36
C ARG A 5 1.67 20.04 -4.97
N ARG A 6 1.04 20.58 -3.93
CA ARG A 6 1.42 20.26 -2.55
C ARG A 6 0.97 18.82 -2.30
N LEU A 7 1.95 17.95 -2.12
CA LEU A 7 1.73 16.56 -1.74
C LEU A 7 1.16 16.54 -0.31
N ASP A 8 0.03 15.86 -0.11
CA ASP A 8 -0.62 15.73 1.19
C ASP A 8 -0.83 14.25 1.59
N VAL A 9 -1.11 14.02 2.88
CA VAL A 9 -1.31 12.67 3.44
C VAL A 9 -2.51 11.99 2.79
N THR A 10 -3.58 12.75 2.56
CA THR A 10 -4.86 12.25 2.06
C THR A 10 -4.72 11.67 0.64
N GLN A 11 -3.89 12.29 -0.20
CA GLN A 11 -3.59 11.81 -1.55
C GLN A 11 -2.86 10.48 -1.53
N ILE A 12 -1.89 10.32 -0.62
CA ILE A 12 -1.16 9.06 -0.46
C ILE A 12 -2.07 7.99 0.14
N ASP A 13 -2.84 8.33 1.17
CA ASP A 13 -3.77 7.41 1.83
C ASP A 13 -4.84 6.90 0.87
N ALA A 14 -5.34 7.75 -0.02
CA ALA A 14 -6.31 7.37 -1.05
C ALA A 14 -5.77 6.36 -2.08
N LEU A 15 -4.44 6.25 -2.25
CA LEU A 15 -3.82 5.24 -3.12
C LEU A 15 -3.62 3.90 -2.41
N LEU A 16 -3.70 3.86 -1.09
CA LEU A 16 -3.54 2.63 -0.33
C LEU A 16 -4.84 1.81 -0.34
N PRO A 17 -4.78 0.47 -0.29
CA PRO A 17 -5.95 -0.39 -0.44
C PRO A 17 -6.89 -0.41 0.77
N GLN A 18 -6.63 0.38 1.82
CA GLN A 18 -7.47 0.51 3.02
C GLN A 18 -7.81 -0.81 3.73
N THR A 19 -6.97 -1.84 3.57
CA THR A 19 -7.18 -3.18 4.17
C THR A 19 -6.81 -3.25 5.64
N GLN A 20 -6.11 -2.25 6.17
CA GLN A 20 -5.63 -2.21 7.56
C GLN A 20 -4.82 -3.45 7.98
N CYS A 21 -4.14 -4.09 7.02
CA CYS A 21 -3.46 -5.38 7.21
C CYS A 21 -2.14 -5.34 7.98
N THR A 22 -1.60 -4.13 8.25
CA THR A 22 -0.34 -3.87 8.96
C THR A 22 0.93 -4.54 8.41
N LYS A 23 0.89 -5.15 7.21
CA LYS A 23 2.05 -5.82 6.59
C LYS A 23 3.23 -4.89 6.27
N CYS A 24 2.94 -3.60 6.08
CA CYS A 24 3.96 -2.56 5.92
C CYS A 24 4.65 -2.14 7.24
N GLN A 25 4.33 -2.80 8.36
CA GLN A 25 4.83 -2.51 9.72
C GLN A 25 4.35 -1.18 10.30
N TYR A 26 3.25 -0.64 9.76
CA TYR A 26 2.53 0.51 10.33
C TYR A 26 1.14 0.08 10.82
N PRO A 27 0.56 0.77 11.83
CA PRO A 27 -0.71 0.38 12.42
C PRO A 27 -1.93 0.60 11.51
N GLY A 28 -1.74 1.15 10.31
CA GLY A 28 -2.81 1.34 9.32
C GLY A 28 -2.31 2.05 8.06
N CYS A 29 -3.22 2.25 7.10
CA CYS A 29 -2.93 2.92 5.83
C CYS A 29 -2.54 4.39 6.04
N ARG A 30 -3.34 5.16 6.80
CA ARG A 30 -3.04 6.56 7.08
C ARG A 30 -1.69 6.77 7.79
N PRO A 31 -1.34 6.05 8.87
CA PRO A 31 -0.01 6.12 9.47
C PRO A 31 1.13 5.80 8.48
N TYR A 32 0.92 4.84 7.57
CA TYR A 32 1.89 4.57 6.51
C TYR A 32 1.98 5.74 5.51
N ALA A 33 0.87 6.36 5.14
CA ALA A 33 0.84 7.53 4.26
C ALA A 33 1.59 8.73 4.87
N GLU A 34 1.39 8.98 6.17
CA GLU A 34 2.15 9.99 6.93
C GLU A 34 3.64 9.66 6.94
N ALA A 35 4.01 8.39 7.13
CA ALA A 35 5.40 7.97 7.08
C ALA A 35 6.03 8.16 5.69
N ILE A 36 5.30 7.89 4.60
CA ILE A 36 5.76 8.12 3.22
C ILE A 36 6.06 9.60 2.99
N LEU A 37 5.20 10.52 3.45
CA LEU A 37 5.50 11.96 3.40
C LEU A 37 6.79 12.33 4.14
N ASN A 38 7.05 11.65 5.26
CA ASN A 38 8.25 11.85 6.07
C ASN A 38 9.48 11.08 5.54
N GLY A 39 9.39 10.45 4.36
CA GLY A 39 10.52 9.81 3.69
C GLY A 39 10.57 8.28 3.78
N ALA A 40 9.59 7.63 4.40
CA ALA A 40 9.53 6.16 4.44
C ALA A 40 9.46 5.55 3.04
N ALA A 41 9.87 4.29 2.89
CA ALA A 41 9.86 3.61 1.60
C ALA A 41 8.42 3.40 1.05
N ILE A 42 8.23 3.63 -0.25
CA ILE A 42 6.91 3.53 -0.93
C ILE A 42 6.52 2.11 -1.36
N ASN A 43 7.44 1.15 -1.20
CA ASN A 43 7.35 -0.22 -1.70
C ASN A 43 7.01 -1.25 -0.62
N ARG A 44 6.31 -0.85 0.45
CA ARG A 44 6.01 -1.73 1.60
C ARG A 44 4.56 -2.22 1.65
N CYS A 45 3.69 -1.71 0.76
CA CYS A 45 2.29 -2.13 0.70
C CYS A 45 2.11 -3.45 -0.06
N VAL A 46 2.26 -4.59 0.63
CA VAL A 46 2.06 -5.93 0.06
C VAL A 46 0.71 -6.12 -0.65
N PRO A 47 -0.46 -5.80 -0.03
CA PRO A 47 -1.74 -5.98 -0.72
C PRO A 47 -1.95 -5.02 -1.89
N GLY A 48 -1.26 -3.87 -1.90
CA GLY A 48 -1.31 -2.91 -2.99
C GLY A 48 -0.44 -3.30 -4.19
N GLY A 49 0.61 -4.09 -3.94
CA GLY A 49 1.47 -4.64 -4.97
C GLY A 49 2.10 -3.58 -5.89
N PRO A 50 2.54 -4.00 -7.10
CA PRO A 50 3.21 -3.11 -8.05
C PRO A 50 2.38 -1.89 -8.48
N GLU A 51 1.06 -2.03 -8.54
CA GLU A 51 0.14 -0.96 -8.96
C GLU A 51 0.17 0.23 -8.00
N VAL A 52 0.07 -0.04 -6.69
CA VAL A 52 0.16 1.00 -5.65
C VAL A 52 1.57 1.60 -5.61
N ILE A 53 2.62 0.79 -5.80
CA ILE A 53 4.00 1.28 -5.83
C ILE A 53 4.19 2.27 -6.99
N GLN A 54 3.68 1.94 -8.18
CA GLN A 54 3.76 2.81 -9.33
C GLN A 54 3.01 4.13 -9.09
N ALA A 55 1.78 4.07 -8.59
CA ALA A 55 0.98 5.26 -8.31
C ALA A 55 1.64 6.16 -7.25
N LEU A 56 2.23 5.57 -6.20
CA LEU A 56 2.98 6.30 -5.19
C LEU A 56 4.27 6.90 -5.75
N ALA A 57 4.99 6.18 -6.60
CA ALA A 57 6.20 6.68 -7.26
C ALA A 57 5.91 7.91 -8.12
N GLU A 58 4.84 7.87 -8.91
CA GLU A 58 4.38 8.98 -9.73
C GLU A 58 3.92 10.17 -8.88
N LEU A 59 3.15 9.92 -7.81
CA LEU A 59 2.64 10.97 -6.93
C LEU A 59 3.76 11.65 -6.13
N THR A 60 4.73 10.87 -5.64
CA THR A 60 5.81 11.36 -4.76
C THR A 60 7.09 11.74 -5.54
N CYS A 61 7.09 11.60 -6.87
CA CYS A 61 8.25 11.80 -7.74
C CYS A 61 9.48 10.98 -7.30
N ARG A 62 9.27 9.71 -6.94
CA ARG A 62 10.31 8.77 -6.48
C ARG A 62 10.51 7.64 -7.49
N PRO A 63 11.68 6.99 -7.52
CA PRO A 63 11.88 5.83 -8.37
C PRO A 63 10.96 4.68 -7.96
N ILE A 64 10.49 3.91 -8.96
CA ILE A 64 9.77 2.65 -8.74
C ILE A 64 10.76 1.63 -8.18
N LEU A 65 10.38 0.95 -7.10
CA LEU A 65 11.17 -0.09 -6.45
C LEU A 65 10.39 -1.41 -6.46
N ALA A 66 11.08 -2.54 -6.46
CA ALA A 66 10.43 -3.83 -6.21
C ALA A 66 9.81 -3.85 -4.80
N LEU A 67 8.78 -4.67 -4.58
CA LEU A 67 8.18 -4.85 -3.25
C LEU A 67 9.25 -5.22 -2.22
N ASP A 68 9.23 -4.55 -1.08
CA ASP A 68 10.16 -4.78 0.02
C ASP A 68 10.02 -6.23 0.53
N PRO A 69 11.07 -7.07 0.40
CA PRO A 69 11.00 -8.47 0.80
C PRO A 69 10.76 -8.64 2.30
N ASP A 70 11.12 -7.66 3.13
CA ASP A 70 10.91 -7.70 4.59
C ASP A 70 9.43 -7.53 4.97
N CYS A 71 8.58 -7.07 4.04
CA CYS A 71 7.14 -6.96 4.25
C CYS A 71 6.39 -8.22 3.77
N GLY A 72 7.05 -9.10 3.01
CA GLY A 72 6.50 -10.32 2.43
C GLY A 72 6.16 -10.20 0.95
N HIS A 73 5.46 -11.20 0.41
CA HIS A 73 5.14 -11.30 -1.02
C HIS A 73 3.66 -11.03 -1.29
N THR A 74 3.37 -10.42 -2.45
CA THR A 74 2.02 -10.44 -3.00
C THR A 74 1.63 -11.89 -3.28
N LEU A 75 0.44 -12.31 -2.84
CA LEU A 75 -0.04 -13.66 -3.15
C LEU A 75 -0.24 -13.78 -4.66
N GLU A 76 0.54 -14.65 -5.28
CA GLU A 76 0.39 -14.98 -6.68
C GLU A 76 -0.73 -16.02 -6.82
N GLY A 77 -1.87 -15.60 -7.36
CA GLY A 77 -2.98 -16.50 -7.69
C GLY A 77 -4.33 -16.08 -7.13
N ARG A 78 -5.39 -16.43 -7.85
CA ARG A 78 -6.77 -16.30 -7.38
C ARG A 78 -7.13 -17.56 -6.61
N TRP A 79 -7.48 -17.40 -5.34
CA TRP A 79 -7.94 -18.49 -4.49
C TRP A 79 -9.45 -18.38 -4.31
N VAL A 80 -10.14 -19.51 -4.41
CA VAL A 80 -11.57 -19.60 -4.09
C VAL A 80 -11.68 -20.33 -2.77
N ALA A 81 -12.24 -19.66 -1.76
CA ALA A 81 -12.59 -20.30 -0.51
C ALA A 81 -13.92 -21.05 -0.69
N PHE A 82 -13.97 -22.31 -0.27
CA PHE A 82 -15.22 -23.07 -0.15
C PHE A 82 -15.65 -23.08 1.32
N ILE A 83 -16.86 -22.59 1.60
CA ILE A 83 -17.41 -22.53 2.96
C ILE A 83 -18.18 -23.82 3.21
N ARG A 84 -17.83 -24.54 4.28
CA ARG A 84 -18.62 -25.66 4.80
C ARG A 84 -19.65 -25.13 5.78
N GLU A 85 -20.86 -24.93 5.28
CA GLU A 85 -21.95 -24.28 6.04
C GLU A 85 -22.31 -25.06 7.30
N ASP A 86 -22.10 -26.38 7.32
CA ASP A 86 -22.28 -27.26 8.47
C ASP A 86 -21.31 -27.01 9.63
N GLU A 87 -20.20 -26.30 9.39
CA GLU A 87 -19.13 -26.05 10.37
C GLU A 87 -18.98 -24.57 10.74
N CYS A 88 -19.80 -23.68 10.18
CA CYS A 88 -19.76 -22.24 10.46
C CYS A 88 -20.42 -21.95 11.83
N ILE A 89 -19.64 -21.35 12.76
CA ILE A 89 -20.05 -21.04 14.14
C ILE A 89 -20.61 -19.63 14.33
#